data_AF-A0AA43CXH2-F1
#
_entry.id   AF-A0AA43CXH2-F1
#
_cell.length_a   1.000
_cell.length_b   1.000
_cell.length_c   1.000
_cell.angle_alpha   90.00
_cell.angle_beta   90.00
_cell.angle_gamma   90.00
#
_symmetry.space_group_name_H-M   'P 1'
#
loop_
_entity.id
_entity.type
_entity.pdbx_description
1 polymer ?
#
loop_
_entity_poly.entity_id
_entity_poly.type
_entity_poly.pdbx_seq_one_letter_code
_entity_poly.pdbx_strand_id
1 'polypeptide(L)'
;MHNKRFFIYLTLMASVFLFAACFAAMAASVPRMTVDELNEHLGESDYQILDARSGGDWANSEEKVSGAERVDPRSVDQWVENYDREKTIVLYCA
;
A
#
# COMPACT_ATOMS: atom_id res chain seq x y z
N MET A 1 15.69 13.23 50.49
CA MET A 1 15.57 14.51 49.76
C MET A 1 15.55 14.18 48.28
N HIS A 2 14.40 14.27 47.62
CA HIS A 2 14.30 13.99 46.19
C HIS A 2 14.98 15.11 45.41
N ASN A 3 16.02 14.76 44.64
CA ASN A 3 16.80 15.71 43.87
C ASN A 3 15.93 16.22 42.71
N LYS A 4 15.31 17.40 42.88
CA LYS A 4 14.41 18.00 41.88
C LYS A 4 15.02 18.03 40.47
N ARG A 5 16.34 18.20 40.39
CA ARG A 5 17.13 18.13 39.14
C ARG A 5 17.06 16.75 38.47
N PHE A 6 17.13 15.66 39.24
CA PHE A 6 17.02 14.31 38.72
C PHE A 6 15.63 14.04 38.11
N PHE A 7 14.56 14.51 38.76
CA PHE A 7 13.21 14.41 38.19
C PHE A 7 13.06 15.23 36.92
N ILE A 8 13.64 16.44 36.85
CA ILE A 8 13.61 17.25 35.64
C ILE A 8 14.29 16.53 34.47
N TYR A 9 15.48 15.95 34.68
CA TYR A 9 16.17 15.19 33.64
C TYR A 9 15.41 13.94 33.22
N LEU A 10 14.81 13.22 34.18
CA LEU A 10 14.00 12.04 33.88
C LEU A 10 12.77 12.38 33.03
N THR A 11 12.06 13.47 33.35
CA THR A 11 10.90 13.93 32.58
C THR A 11 11.31 14.39 31.18
N LEU A 12 12.44 15.11 31.05
CA LEU A 12 12.98 15.53 29.75
C LEU A 12 13.33 14.31 28.87
N MET A 13 14.01 13.33 29.44
CA MET A 13 14.41 12.12 28.72
C MET A 13 13.19 11.29 28.29
N ALA A 14 12.18 11.16 29.16
CA ALA A 14 10.92 10.50 28.84
C ALA A 14 10.15 11.24 27.73
N SER A 15 10.14 12.58 27.75
CA SER A 15 9.45 13.38 26.72
C SER A 15 10.11 13.26 25.34
N VAL A 16 11.44 13.18 25.27
CA VAL A 16 12.19 12.97 24.03
C VAL A 16 11.91 11.57 23.47
N PHE A 17 11.90 10.55 24.32
CA PHE A 17 11.55 9.18 23.93
C PHE A 17 10.12 9.08 23.40
N LEU A 18 9.17 9.74 24.06
CA LEU A 18 7.76 9.75 23.64
C LEU A 18 7.58 10.46 22.29
N PHE A 19 8.31 11.56 22.05
CA PHE A 19 8.27 12.29 20.80
C PHE A 19 8.91 11.51 19.63
N ALA A 20 10.02 10.80 19.88
CA ALA A 20 10.65 9.94 18.89
C ALA A 20 9.75 8.76 18.47
N ALA A 21 9.01 8.18 19.41
CA ALA A 21 8.06 7.09 19.11
C ALA A 21 6.91 7.54 18.19
N CYS A 22 6.48 8.81 18.26
CA CYS A 22 5.43 9.33 17.39
C CYS A 22 5.85 9.43 15.90
N PHE A 23 7.14 9.56 15.59
CA PHE A 23 7.62 9.63 14.21
C PHE A 23 7.57 8.28 13.48
N ALA A 24 7.68 7.16 14.20
CA ALA A 24 7.59 5.82 13.62
C ALA A 24 6.15 5.43 13.22
N ALA A 25 5.14 6.20 13.65
CA ALA A 25 3.74 5.93 13.38
C ALA A 25 3.19 6.63 12.12
N MET A 26 4.04 7.28 11.31
CA MET A 26 3.61 7.84 10.04
C MET A 26 3.36 6.70 9.05
N ALA A 27 2.10 6.53 8.64
CA ALA A 27 1.74 5.56 7.63
C ALA A 27 2.49 5.85 6.32
N ALA A 28 3.22 4.86 5.81
CA ALA A 28 3.83 4.96 4.50
C ALA A 28 2.74 5.16 3.44
N SER A 29 2.98 6.06 2.48
CA SER A 29 2.10 6.20 1.32
C SER A 29 2.12 4.90 0.51
N VAL A 30 0.96 4.48 0.02
CA VAL A 30 0.86 3.34 -0.90
C VAL A 30 1.72 3.64 -2.14
N PRO A 31 2.65 2.75 -2.53
CA PRO A 31 3.44 2.91 -3.74
C PRO A 31 2.54 3.10 -4.97
N ARG A 32 2.94 3.99 -5.88
CA ARG A 32 2.23 4.30 -7.12
C ARG A 32 3.21 4.20 -8.27
N MET A 33 2.72 3.75 -9.41
CA MET A 33 3.46 3.70 -10.66
C MET A 33 2.72 4.53 -11.72
N THR A 34 3.46 5.02 -12.71
CA THR A 34 2.85 5.74 -13.84
C THR A 34 2.31 4.77 -14.89
N VAL A 35 1.48 5.26 -15.81
CA VAL A 35 1.00 4.46 -16.95
C VAL A 35 2.17 4.04 -17.85
N ASP A 36 3.12 4.94 -18.10
CA ASP A 36 4.29 4.67 -18.93
C ASP A 36 5.18 3.59 -18.30
N GLU A 37 5.40 3.67 -16.99
CA GLU A 37 6.13 2.65 -16.23
C GLU A 37 5.43 1.28 -16.32
N LEU A 38 4.10 1.24 -16.19
CA LEU A 38 3.37 -0.03 -16.35
C LEU A 38 3.48 -0.58 -17.77
N ASN A 39 3.46 0.30 -18.79
CA ASN A 39 3.58 -0.10 -20.19
C ASN A 39 4.92 -0.78 -20.49
N GLU A 40 6.01 -0.37 -19.83
CA GLU A 40 7.33 -0.99 -19.98
C GLU A 40 7.35 -2.45 -19.50
N HIS A 41 6.49 -2.81 -18.53
CA HIS A 41 6.43 -4.13 -17.91
C HIS A 41 5.29 -5.02 -18.42
N LEU A 42 4.49 -4.57 -19.40
CA LEU A 42 3.37 -5.36 -19.92
C LEU A 42 3.87 -6.67 -20.56
N GLY A 43 3.37 -7.79 -20.03
CA GLY A 43 3.69 -9.13 -20.52
C GLY A 43 4.89 -9.78 -19.82
N GLU A 44 5.56 -9.10 -18.90
CA GLU A 44 6.56 -9.70 -18.03
C GLU A 44 5.90 -10.65 -17.01
N SER A 45 6.53 -11.80 -16.75
CA SER A 45 5.97 -12.82 -15.84
C SER A 45 5.90 -12.37 -14.38
N ASP A 46 6.69 -11.36 -14.04
CA ASP A 46 6.91 -10.89 -12.67
C ASP A 46 5.87 -9.84 -12.25
N TYR A 47 5.06 -9.38 -13.20
CA TYR A 47 3.99 -8.40 -12.98
C TYR A 47 2.62 -9.08 -13.08
N GLN A 48 1.85 -8.98 -12.00
CA GLN A 48 0.46 -9.41 -11.97
C GLN A 48 -0.44 -8.16 -11.96
N ILE A 49 -1.19 -7.96 -13.04
CA ILE A 49 -2.06 -6.78 -13.19
C ILE A 49 -3.48 -7.17 -12.82
N LEU A 50 -4.08 -6.42 -11.89
CA LEU A 50 -5.39 -6.67 -11.34
C LEU A 50 -6.31 -5.47 -11.57
N ASP A 51 -7.41 -5.70 -12.29
CA ASP A 51 -8.50 -4.74 -12.49
C ASP A 51 -9.45 -4.82 -11.28
N ALA A 52 -9.32 -3.86 -10.38
CA ALA A 52 -10.13 -3.74 -9.16
C ALA A 52 -11.27 -2.74 -9.31
N ARG A 53 -11.71 -2.43 -10.54
CA ARG A 53 -12.85 -1.55 -10.78
C ARG A 53 -14.14 -2.10 -10.21
N SER A 54 -15.06 -1.20 -9.88
CA SER A 54 -16.42 -1.59 -9.53
C SER A 54 -17.08 -2.30 -10.71
N GLY A 55 -18.07 -3.17 -10.44
CA GLY A 55 -18.76 -3.92 -11.50
C GLY A 55 -19.35 -3.02 -12.61
N GLY A 56 -19.83 -1.83 -12.26
CA GLY A 56 -20.34 -0.86 -13.22
C GLY A 56 -19.23 -0.25 -14.09
N ASP A 57 -18.15 0.24 -13.47
CA ASP A 57 -17.04 0.87 -14.19
C ASP A 57 -16.32 -0.14 -15.10
N TRP A 58 -16.19 -1.39 -14.64
CA TRP A 58 -15.63 -2.47 -15.45
C TRP A 58 -16.51 -2.83 -16.65
N ALA A 59 -17.82 -2.95 -16.44
CA ALA A 59 -18.78 -3.33 -17.48
C ALA A 59 -18.96 -2.26 -18.55
N ASN A 60 -18.94 -0.98 -18.15
CA ASN A 60 -19.14 0.16 -19.04
C ASN A 60 -17.87 0.61 -19.75
N SER A 61 -16.71 0.02 -19.44
CA SER A 61 -15.45 0.43 -20.03
C SER A 61 -15.13 -0.32 -21.31
N GLU A 62 -14.94 0.45 -22.38
CA GLU A 62 -14.59 -0.04 -23.71
C GLU A 62 -13.16 -0.60 -23.75
N GLU A 63 -12.27 -0.08 -22.92
CA GLU A 63 -10.84 -0.43 -22.90
C GLU A 63 -10.40 -0.97 -21.54
N LYS A 64 -9.48 -1.93 -21.55
CA LYS A 64 -8.93 -2.57 -20.34
C LYS A 64 -7.44 -2.81 -20.55
N VAL A 65 -6.65 -2.80 -19.46
CA VAL A 65 -5.21 -3.05 -19.55
C VAL A 65 -4.98 -4.49 -20.02
N SER A 66 -4.09 -4.67 -21.00
CA SER A 66 -3.76 -5.99 -21.53
C SER A 66 -3.17 -6.89 -20.45
N GLY A 67 -3.60 -8.14 -20.38
CA GLY A 67 -3.15 -9.10 -19.37
C GLY A 67 -3.73 -8.88 -17.96
N ALA A 68 -4.62 -7.89 -17.78
CA ALA A 68 -5.25 -7.65 -16.49
C ALA A 68 -6.31 -8.71 -16.16
N GLU A 69 -6.22 -9.25 -14.94
CA GLU A 69 -7.24 -10.12 -14.37
C GLU A 69 -8.23 -9.30 -13.56
N ARG A 70 -9.53 -9.54 -13.75
CA ARG A 70 -10.56 -8.85 -12.98
C ARG A 70 -10.71 -9.45 -11.60
N VAL A 71 -10.63 -8.62 -10.57
CA VAL A 71 -10.93 -8.97 -9.18
C VAL A 71 -12.06 -8.11 -8.63
N ASP A 72 -12.85 -8.65 -7.70
CA ASP A 72 -13.88 -7.84 -7.04
C ASP A 72 -13.29 -7.12 -5.82
N PRO A 73 -13.25 -5.77 -5.81
CA PRO A 73 -12.69 -5.01 -4.70
C PRO A 73 -13.47 -5.19 -3.39
N ARG A 74 -14.69 -5.77 -3.43
CA ARG A 74 -15.50 -6.02 -2.23
C ARG A 74 -15.23 -7.38 -1.57
N SER A 75 -14.44 -8.23 -2.20
CA SER A 75 -14.21 -9.62 -1.75
C SER A 75 -12.73 -10.00 -1.78
N VAL A 76 -11.86 -9.09 -1.29
CA VAL A 76 -10.39 -9.26 -1.24
C VAL A 76 -9.98 -10.61 -0.66
N ASP A 77 -10.61 -11.01 0.45
CA ASP A 77 -10.33 -12.28 1.14
C ASP A 77 -10.55 -13.52 0.26
N GLN A 78 -11.31 -13.42 -0.84
CA GLN A 78 -11.58 -14.53 -1.76
C GLN A 78 -10.50 -14.70 -2.84
N TRP A 79 -9.71 -13.67 -3.13
CA TRP A 79 -8.76 -13.70 -4.24
C TRP A 79 -7.32 -13.40 -3.83
N VAL A 80 -7.08 -12.74 -2.70
CA VAL A 80 -5.73 -12.31 -2.30
C VAL A 80 -4.74 -13.47 -2.15
N GLU A 81 -5.23 -14.65 -1.77
CA GLU A 81 -4.39 -15.84 -1.59
C GLU A 81 -4.01 -16.54 -2.89
N ASN A 82 -4.65 -16.19 -4.02
CA ASN A 82 -4.41 -16.83 -5.31
C ASN A 82 -3.14 -16.33 -6.01
N TYR A 83 -2.56 -15.23 -5.53
CA TYR A 83 -1.44 -14.56 -6.19
C TYR A 83 -0.12 -14.83 -5.48
N ASP A 84 0.92 -15.01 -6.29
CA ASP A 84 2.29 -15.17 -5.80
C ASP A 84 2.76 -13.88 -5.13
N ARG A 85 3.20 -13.99 -3.87
CA ARG A 85 3.64 -12.87 -3.04
C ARG A 85 5.00 -12.32 -3.43
N GLU A 86 5.76 -13.07 -4.23
CA GLU A 86 7.05 -12.64 -4.76
C GLU A 86 6.90 -11.81 -6.04
N LYS A 87 5.72 -11.78 -6.66
CA LYS A 87 5.44 -10.97 -7.84
C LYS A 87 5.04 -9.54 -7.50
N THR A 88 5.31 -8.62 -8.40
CA THR A 88 4.79 -7.25 -8.33
C THR A 88 3.31 -7.26 -8.69
N ILE A 89 2.44 -7.06 -7.69
CA ILE A 89 1.00 -6.93 -7.90
C ILE A 89 0.66 -5.46 -8.17
N VAL A 90 0.11 -5.19 -9.34
CA VAL A 90 -0.34 -3.86 -9.76
C VAL A 90 -1.86 -3.82 -9.77
N LEU A 91 -2.45 -2.98 -8.92
CA LEU A 91 -3.89 -2.76 -8.85
C LEU A 91 -4.26 -1.45 -9.56
N TYR A 92 -5.24 -1.51 -10.47
CA TYR A 92 -5.84 -0.30 -11.03
C TYR A 92 -7.35 -0.25 -10.80
N CYS A 93 -7.87 0.98 -10.76
CA CYS A 93 -9.29 1.29 -10.60
C CYS A 93 -9.72 2.36 -11.62
N ALA A 94 -10.97 2.82 -11.51
CA ALA A 94 -11.51 3.92 -12.31
C ALA A 94 -10.94 5.26 -11.87
#